data_AF-A0A7C3D034-F1
#
_entry.id   AF-A0A7C3D034-F1
#
_cell.length_a   1.000
_cell.length_b   1.000
_cell.length_c   1.000
_cell.angle_alpha   90.00
_cell.angle_beta   90.00
_cell.angle_gamma   90.00
#
_symmetry.space_group_name_H-M   'P 1'
#
loop_
_entity.id
_entity.type
_entity.pdbx_description
1 polymer ?
#
loop_
_entity_poly.entity_id
_entity_poly.type
_entity_poly.pdbx_seq_one_letter_code
_entity_poly.pdbx_strand_id
1 'polypeptide(L)'
;IERMRNRGWRFALDDFGTGFSSFSQLKFLPVDMVKIDGQFVEDMNVDPIDNAIVIAINEIAHSLGMETVAEYVETPETLRALEAMGIDYAQGFYISRPMNCVRERVDSETQMLRLIEPISMC
;
A
#
# COMPACT_ATOMS: atom_id res chain seq x y z
N ILE A 1 -9.96 -6.24 16.47
CA ILE A 1 -9.78 -6.61 15.05
C ILE A 1 -10.58 -7.87 14.70
N GLU A 2 -10.38 -8.99 15.38
CA GLU A 2 -11.06 -10.28 15.06
C GLU A 2 -12.59 -10.20 14.95
N ARG A 3 -13.28 -9.51 15.86
CA ARG A 3 -14.75 -9.36 15.81
C ARG A 3 -15.26 -8.71 14.52
N MET A 4 -14.49 -7.79 13.95
CA MET A 4 -14.82 -7.11 12.69
C MET A 4 -14.40 -7.97 11.49
N ARG A 5 -13.26 -8.65 11.55
CA ARG A 5 -12.85 -9.64 10.53
C ARG A 5 -13.90 -10.74 10.34
N ASN A 6 -14.45 -11.27 11.44
CA ASN A 6 -15.52 -12.28 11.41
C ASN A 6 -16.81 -11.78 10.74
N ARG A 7 -16.92 -10.47 10.47
CA ARG A 7 -18.03 -9.83 9.75
C ARG A 7 -17.68 -9.48 8.29
N GLY A 8 -16.52 -9.93 7.79
CA GLY A 8 -16.06 -9.70 6.42
C GLY A 8 -15.28 -8.40 6.19
N TRP A 9 -14.83 -7.73 7.25
CA TRP A 9 -14.04 -6.49 7.12
C TRP A 9 -12.58 -6.82 6.82
N ARG A 10 -11.99 -6.11 5.85
CA ARG A 10 -10.55 -6.11 5.60
C ARG A 10 -9.86 -5.02 6.42
N PHE A 11 -8.61 -5.25 6.79
CA PHE A 11 -7.78 -4.35 7.58
C PHE A 11 -6.48 -4.03 6.86
N ALA A 12 -6.10 -2.76 6.85
CA ALA A 12 -4.79 -2.31 6.43
C ALA A 12 -3.98 -1.82 7.65
N LEU A 13 -2.68 -2.09 7.66
CA LEU A 13 -1.74 -1.42 8.56
C LEU A 13 -1.23 -0.16 7.87
N ASP A 14 -1.37 0.98 8.55
CA ASP A 14 -1.00 2.29 8.01
C ASP A 14 0.44 2.70 8.37
N ASP A 15 1.03 3.61 7.59
CA ASP A 15 2.35 4.23 7.80
C ASP A 15 3.47 3.22 8.12
N PHE A 16 3.52 2.10 7.38
CA PHE A 16 4.52 1.06 7.62
C PHE A 16 5.91 1.50 7.16
N GLY A 17 6.88 1.35 8.06
CA GLY A 17 8.26 1.81 7.90
C GLY A 17 8.60 3.00 8.80
N THR A 18 7.64 3.55 9.56
CA THR A 18 7.88 4.67 10.49
C THR A 18 7.87 4.23 11.96
N GLY A 19 8.69 4.91 12.78
CA GLY A 19 8.61 4.92 14.24
C GLY A 19 8.57 3.54 14.92
N PHE A 20 7.36 3.05 15.19
CA PHE A 20 7.08 1.84 15.97
C PHE A 20 6.80 0.59 15.13
N SER A 21 6.62 0.73 13.82
CA SER A 21 6.29 -0.38 12.91
C SER A 21 7.54 -1.21 12.62
N SER A 22 7.49 -2.51 12.89
CA SER A 22 8.60 -3.44 12.57
C SER A 22 8.10 -4.70 11.89
N PHE A 23 8.95 -5.35 11.10
CA PHE A 23 8.63 -6.65 10.48
C PHE A 23 8.24 -7.71 11.50
N SER A 24 8.81 -7.65 12.72
CA SER A 24 8.44 -8.53 13.83
C SER A 24 6.98 -8.39 14.24
N GLN A 25 6.42 -7.19 14.21
CA GLN A 25 5.00 -6.97 14.48
C GLN A 25 4.13 -7.44 13.31
N LEU A 26 4.58 -7.15 12.08
CA LEU A 26 3.84 -7.51 10.87
C LEU A 26 3.54 -9.01 10.79
N LYS A 27 4.47 -9.86 11.23
CA LYS A 27 4.32 -11.31 11.27
C LYS A 27 3.08 -11.82 12.04
N PHE A 28 2.62 -11.08 13.06
CA PHE A 28 1.55 -11.54 13.96
C PHE A 28 0.28 -10.69 13.87
N LEU A 29 0.29 -9.62 13.06
CA LEU A 29 -0.86 -8.76 12.90
C LEU A 29 -1.84 -9.36 11.88
N PRO A 30 -3.12 -9.59 12.25
CA PRO A 30 -4.11 -10.12 11.34
C PRO A 30 -4.66 -9.01 10.44
N VAL A 31 -3.80 -8.48 9.56
CA VAL A 31 -4.13 -7.47 8.53
C VAL A 31 -4.05 -8.09 7.15
N ASP A 32 -4.82 -7.55 6.21
CA ASP A 32 -4.90 -8.01 4.82
C ASP A 32 -4.02 -7.16 3.90
N MET A 33 -3.71 -5.94 4.32
CA MET A 33 -2.96 -4.95 3.54
C MET A 33 -1.93 -4.23 4.41
N VAL A 34 -0.86 -3.76 3.78
CA VAL A 34 0.15 -2.87 4.37
C VAL A 34 0.30 -1.64 3.50
N LYS A 35 0.24 -0.46 4.11
CA LYS A 35 0.50 0.82 3.46
C LYS A 35 1.95 1.22 3.71
N ILE A 36 2.75 1.31 2.66
CA ILE A 36 4.14 1.74 2.68
C ILE A 36 4.14 3.25 2.80
N ASP A 37 4.80 3.75 3.84
CA ASP A 37 4.84 5.18 4.14
C ASP A 37 5.44 5.99 2.98
N GLY A 38 4.85 7.16 2.74
CA GLY A 38 5.23 8.06 1.67
C GLY A 38 6.69 8.50 1.70
N GLN A 39 7.33 8.56 2.88
CA GLN A 39 8.73 8.99 2.98
C GLN A 39 9.71 8.11 2.20
N PHE A 40 9.39 6.83 2.05
CA PHE A 40 10.21 5.92 1.22
C PHE A 40 9.79 5.99 -0.25
N VAL A 41 8.51 6.21 -0.53
CA VAL A 41 7.96 6.22 -1.90
C VAL A 41 8.30 7.50 -2.65
N GLU A 42 8.41 8.64 -1.97
CA GLU A 42 8.73 9.94 -2.57
C GLU A 42 10.14 9.92 -3.19
N ASP A 43 11.13 9.40 -2.45
CA ASP A 43 12.55 9.47 -2.83
C ASP A 43 13.10 8.17 -3.46
N MET A 44 12.33 7.08 -3.55
CA MET A 44 12.79 5.77 -4.10
C MET A 44 13.37 5.80 -5.53
N ASN A 45 13.10 6.85 -6.32
CA ASN A 45 13.65 7.01 -7.66
C ASN A 45 15.07 7.61 -7.66
N VAL A 46 15.47 8.25 -6.56
CA VAL A 46 16.74 8.98 -6.43
C VAL A 46 17.59 8.45 -5.27
N ASP A 47 16.98 7.84 -4.25
CA ASP A 47 17.66 7.18 -3.14
C ASP A 47 17.58 5.64 -3.27
N PRO A 48 18.71 4.95 -3.50
CA PRO A 48 18.72 3.50 -3.59
C PRO A 48 18.39 2.77 -2.28
N ILE A 49 18.53 3.43 -1.12
CA ILE A 49 18.16 2.88 0.18
C ILE A 49 16.63 2.82 0.27
N ASP A 50 15.94 3.90 -0.05
CA ASP A 50 14.48 3.94 -0.03
C ASP A 50 13.88 2.95 -1.05
N ASN A 51 14.49 2.87 -2.24
CA ASN A 51 14.16 1.85 -3.22
C ASN A 51 14.22 0.42 -2.65
N ALA A 52 15.32 0.09 -1.97
CA ALA A 52 15.52 -1.22 -1.36
C ALA A 52 14.53 -1.48 -0.21
N ILE A 53 14.16 -0.44 0.55
CA ILE A 53 13.17 -0.54 1.62
C ILE A 53 11.78 -0.85 1.04
N VAL A 54 11.34 -0.14 -0.01
CA VAL A 54 10.05 -0.40 -0.66
C VAL A 54 9.98 -1.83 -1.19
N ILE A 55 11.05 -2.31 -1.85
CA ILE A 55 11.14 -3.70 -2.33
C ILE A 55 11.04 -4.70 -1.17
N ALA A 56 11.81 -4.50 -0.10
CA ALA A 56 11.83 -5.41 1.04
C ALA A 56 10.46 -5.48 1.74
N ILE A 57 9.77 -4.34 1.89
CA ILE A 57 8.43 -4.30 2.46
C ILE A 57 7.45 -5.08 1.57
N ASN A 58 7.52 -4.89 0.24
CA ASN A 58 6.67 -5.61 -0.70
C ASN A 58 6.84 -7.12 -0.62
N GLU A 59 8.08 -7.60 -0.71
CA GLU A 59 8.40 -9.03 -0.66
C GLU A 59 7.95 -9.70 0.64
N ILE A 60 8.16 -9.02 1.78
CA ILE A 60 7.77 -9.56 3.08
C ILE A 60 6.25 -9.57 3.23
N ALA A 61 5.55 -8.51 2.83
CA ALA A 61 4.09 -8.44 2.88
C ALA A 61 3.45 -9.55 2.03
N HIS A 62 3.90 -9.72 0.79
CA HIS A 62 3.44 -10.79 -0.10
C HIS A 62 3.72 -12.18 0.46
N SER A 63 4.90 -12.40 1.06
CA SER A 63 5.25 -13.67 1.72
C SER A 63 4.35 -14.00 2.91
N LEU A 64 3.74 -12.99 3.53
CA LEU A 64 2.76 -13.13 4.60
C LEU A 64 1.32 -13.22 4.08
N GLY A 65 1.12 -13.18 2.75
CA GLY A 65 -0.20 -13.21 2.11
C GLY A 65 -0.96 -11.88 2.21
N MET A 66 -0.26 -10.77 2.39
CA MET A 66 -0.82 -9.42 2.47
C MET A 66 -0.63 -8.68 1.14
N GLU A 67 -1.57 -7.81 0.78
CA GLU A 67 -1.43 -6.87 -0.35
C GLU A 67 -0.66 -5.60 0.10
N THR A 68 0.00 -4.91 -0.81
CA THR A 68 0.73 -3.65 -0.54
C THR A 68 0.11 -2.44 -1.19
N VAL A 69 0.15 -1.31 -0.47
CA VAL A 69 -0.29 0.00 -0.95
C VAL A 69 0.87 0.97 -0.81
N ALA A 70 1.36 1.55 -1.90
CA ALA A 70 2.34 2.63 -1.83
C ALA A 70 1.64 3.99 -1.73
N GLU A 71 2.01 4.80 -0.73
CA GLU A 71 1.43 6.13 -0.56
C GLU A 71 2.27 7.25 -1.19
N TYR A 72 1.71 8.47 -1.26
CA TYR A 72 2.39 9.67 -1.77
C TYR A 72 2.92 9.54 -3.21
N VAL A 73 2.21 8.80 -4.06
CA VAL A 73 2.55 8.70 -5.49
C VAL A 73 2.19 10.00 -6.22
N GLU A 74 3.20 10.84 -6.48
CA GLU A 74 3.03 12.17 -7.10
C GLU A 74 3.49 12.27 -8.56
N THR A 75 4.21 11.26 -9.07
CA THR A 75 4.75 11.27 -10.44
C THR A 75 4.43 9.98 -11.23
N PRO A 76 4.31 10.06 -12.56
CA PRO A 76 4.21 8.87 -13.41
C PRO A 76 5.46 7.98 -13.35
N GLU A 77 6.63 8.55 -13.05
CA GLU A 77 7.88 7.81 -12.87
C GLU A 77 7.80 6.90 -11.64
N THR A 78 7.38 7.44 -10.49
CA THR A 78 7.13 6.66 -9.27
C THR A 78 6.10 5.58 -9.51
N LEU A 79 4.98 5.89 -10.17
CA LEU A 79 3.93 4.90 -10.46
C LEU A 79 4.47 3.72 -11.27
N ARG A 80 5.23 3.98 -12.34
CA ARG A 80 5.83 2.94 -13.18
C ARG A 80 6.87 2.11 -12.44
N ALA A 81 7.66 2.74 -11.57
CA ALA A 81 8.62 2.02 -10.72
C ALA A 81 7.90 1.06 -9.76
N LEU A 82 6.83 1.50 -9.12
CA LEU A 82 6.02 0.69 -8.21
C LEU A 82 5.34 -0.49 -8.92
N GLU A 83 4.80 -0.26 -10.13
CA GLU A 83 4.21 -1.32 -10.97
C GLU A 83 5.28 -2.37 -11.32
N ALA A 84 6.48 -1.95 -11.71
CA ALA A 84 7.59 -2.85 -12.02
C ALA A 84 8.09 -3.65 -10.81
N MET A 85 7.94 -3.11 -9.59
CA MET A 85 8.25 -3.80 -8.34
C MET A 85 7.18 -4.80 -7.91
N GLY A 86 6.01 -4.79 -8.55
CA GLY A 86 4.87 -5.64 -8.19
C GLY A 86 4.14 -5.16 -6.93
N ILE A 87 4.08 -3.84 -6.70
CA ILE A 87 3.20 -3.27 -5.66
C ILE A 87 1.74 -3.46 -6.07
N ASP A 88 0.83 -3.81 -5.15
CA ASP A 88 -0.56 -4.10 -5.53
C ASP A 88 -1.37 -2.83 -5.84
N TYR A 89 -1.19 -1.79 -5.03
CA TYR A 89 -1.95 -0.57 -5.11
C TYR A 89 -1.08 0.68 -4.90
N ALA A 90 -1.49 1.80 -5.48
CA ALA A 90 -0.86 3.09 -5.30
C ALA A 90 -1.89 4.14 -4.87
N GLN A 91 -1.49 5.07 -4.01
CA GLN A 91 -2.29 6.21 -3.57
C GLN A 91 -1.44 7.48 -3.61
N GLY A 92 -1.96 8.56 -4.17
CA GLY A 92 -1.25 9.85 -4.21
C GLY A 92 -1.88 10.86 -5.15
N PHE A 93 -1.39 12.09 -5.13
CA PHE A 93 -1.97 13.20 -5.89
C PHE A 93 -1.89 13.02 -7.41
N TYR A 94 -0.96 12.20 -7.91
CA TYR A 94 -0.93 11.84 -9.33
C TYR A 94 -2.16 11.03 -9.75
N ILE A 95 -2.71 10.23 -8.84
CA ILE A 95 -3.85 9.35 -9.09
C ILE A 95 -5.15 10.12 -8.84
N SER A 96 -5.30 10.66 -7.63
CA SER A 96 -6.46 11.46 -7.26
C SER A 96 -6.12 12.38 -6.08
N ARG A 97 -6.66 13.60 -6.10
CA ARG A 97 -6.63 14.48 -4.93
C ARG A 97 -7.70 14.08 -3.90
N PRO A 98 -7.50 14.39 -2.62
CA PRO A 98 -8.55 14.27 -1.61
C PRO A 98 -9.78 15.05 -2.05
N MET A 99 -10.94 14.40 -2.04
CA MET A 99 -12.21 15.02 -2.36
C MET A 99 -13.00 15.25 -1.07
N ASN A 100 -13.78 16.33 -1.02
CA ASN A 100 -14.66 16.58 0.11
C ASN A 100 -15.67 15.42 0.23
N CYS A 101 -15.80 14.86 1.43
CA CYS A 101 -16.81 13.84 1.74
C CYS A 101 -18.22 14.47 1.87
N VAL A 102 -18.71 15.11 0.81
CA VAL A 102 -20.11 15.55 0.77
C VAL A 102 -20.97 14.31 0.52
N ARG A 103 -22.01 14.15 1.35
CA ARG A 103 -22.93 13.00 1.45
C ARG A 103 -23.83 12.82 0.22
N GLU A 104 -23.24 12.75 -0.96
CA GLU A 104 -23.83 12.11 -2.12
C GLU A 104 -23.01 10.85 -2.37
N ARG A 105 -23.66 9.76 -2.79
CA ARG A 105 -22.99 8.47 -2.99
C ARG A 105 -21.75 8.72 -3.83
N VAL A 106 -20.58 8.62 -3.21
CA VAL A 106 -19.32 8.56 -3.94
C VAL A 106 -19.39 7.22 -4.66
N ASP A 107 -19.73 7.25 -5.95
CA ASP A 107 -19.43 6.14 -6.83
C ASP A 107 -17.91 5.99 -6.75
N SER A 108 -17.52 4.99 -5.95
CA SER A 108 -16.20 4.80 -5.39
C SER A 108 -15.26 4.23 -6.44
N GLU A 109 -15.03 4.96 -7.53
CA GLU A 109 -13.91 4.68 -8.42
C GLU A 109 -12.64 5.26 -7.80
N THR A 110 -12.26 4.55 -6.75
CA THR A 110 -10.96 4.35 -6.12
C THR A 110 -10.02 5.56 -6.04
N GLN A 111 -9.85 6.08 -4.82
CA GLN A 111 -8.75 6.98 -4.43
C GLN A 111 -7.36 6.29 -4.46
N MET A 112 -7.32 5.05 -4.94
CA MET A 112 -6.17 4.16 -4.94
C MET A 112 -6.17 3.39 -6.27
N LEU A 113 -5.09 3.43 -7.03
CA LEU A 113 -4.98 2.72 -8.30
C LEU A 113 -4.44 1.31 -8.04
N ARG A 114 -5.11 0.30 -8.57
CA ARG A 114 -4.58 -1.07 -8.58
C ARG A 114 -3.56 -1.21 -9.70
N LEU A 115 -2.35 -1.69 -9.38
CA LEU A 115 -1.25 -1.79 -10.33
C LEU A 115 -1.08 -3.20 -10.90
N ILE A 116 -1.43 -4.24 -10.14
CA ILE A 116 -1.31 -5.63 -10.60
C ILE A 116 -2.63 -6.40 -10.46
N GLU A 117 -2.81 -7.38 -11.34
CA GLU A 117 -3.91 -8.35 -11.24
C GLU A 117 -3.67 -9.32 -10.08
N PRO A 118 -4.72 -9.89 -9.46
CA PRO A 118 -4.55 -10.76 -8.32
C PRO A 118 -3.78 -12.00 -8.77
N ILE A 119 -2.78 -12.41 -8.00
CA ILE A 119 -2.16 -13.72 -8.17
C ILE A 119 -3.27 -14.74 -7.94
N SER A 120 -3.79 -15.32 -9.02
CA SER A 120 -4.77 -16.40 -8.96
C SER A 120 -4.08 -17.59 -8.29
N MET A 121 -4.32 -17.80 -6.99
CA MET A 121 -3.99 -19.05 -6.34
C MET A 121 -4.83 -20.15 -7.00
N CYS A 122 -4.19 -20.93 -7.86
CA CYS A 122 -4.72 -22.17 -8.42
C CYS A 122 -4.71 -23.27 -7.34
#